data_AF-A0A3R7H8N4-F1
#
_entry.id   AF-A0A3R7H8N4-F1
#
_cell.length_a   1.000
_cell.length_b   1.000
_cell.length_c   1.000
_cell.angle_alpha   90.00
_cell.angle_beta   90.00
_cell.angle_gamma   90.00
#
_symmetry.space_group_name_H-M   'P 1'
#
loop_
_entity.id
_entity.type
_entity.pdbx_description
1 polymer ?
#
loop_
_entity_poly.entity_id
_entity_poly.type
_entity_poly.pdbx_seq_one_letter_code
_entity_poly.pdbx_strand_id
1 'polypeptide(L)'
;MNCKPGDLACVVRVPQSEPHIEAILREQLIGKFVRVVRLTVGSEGALDAWKILEPVRITLPAGRGTGTMIIDLFGIEDSVLQPVRGVPVHDEQLDEVPA
;
A
#
# COMPACT_ATOMS: atom_id res chain seq x y z
N MET A 1 -12.18 8.77 -3.91
CA MET A 1 -11.27 7.79 -4.54
C MET A 1 -10.08 8.52 -5.16
N ASN A 2 -8.90 8.32 -4.57
CA ASN A 2 -7.63 8.95 -4.91
C ASN A 2 -6.85 8.12 -5.93
N CYS A 3 -6.89 6.79 -5.82
CA CYS A 3 -6.19 5.85 -6.71
C CYS A 3 -7.14 5.18 -7.72
N LYS A 4 -6.55 4.52 -8.72
CA LYS A 4 -7.23 3.69 -9.74
C LYS A 4 -6.45 2.39 -9.97
N PRO A 5 -7.08 1.28 -10.44
CA PRO A 5 -6.36 0.05 -10.75
C PRO A 5 -5.14 0.30 -11.66
N GLY A 6 -3.99 -0.26 -11.30
CA GLY A 6 -2.72 -0.09 -12.02
C GLY A 6 -1.83 1.03 -11.47
N ASP A 7 -2.38 1.97 -10.69
CA ASP A 7 -1.60 3.07 -10.11
C ASP A 7 -0.49 2.54 -9.20
N LEU A 8 0.66 3.21 -9.25
CA LEU A 8 1.65 3.17 -8.19
C LEU A 8 1.25 4.24 -7.16
N ALA A 9 1.03 3.83 -5.92
CA ALA A 9 0.64 4.72 -4.83
C ALA A 9 1.64 4.63 -3.68
N CYS A 10 1.86 5.74 -3.00
CA CYS A 10 2.63 5.80 -1.76
C CYS A 10 1.68 5.82 -0.56
N VAL A 11 2.00 5.05 0.48
CA VAL A 11 1.28 5.10 1.75
C VAL A 11 1.71 6.35 2.50
N VAL A 12 0.77 7.28 2.74
CA VAL A 12 1.06 8.58 3.36
C VAL A 12 0.45 8.73 4.75
N ARG A 13 -0.42 7.79 5.14
CA ARG A 13 -1.08 7.75 6.45
C ARG A 13 -1.13 6.32 6.96
N VAL A 14 -1.38 6.19 8.26
CA VAL A 14 -1.59 4.91 8.92
C VAL A 14 -3.10 4.68 9.05
N PRO A 15 -3.61 3.47 8.78
CA PRO A 15 -5.00 3.13 9.08
C PRO A 15 -5.28 3.24 10.58
N GLN A 16 -6.54 3.49 10.96
CA GLN A 16 -6.92 3.54 12.38
C GLN A 16 -6.57 2.21 13.07
N SER A 17 -5.79 2.30 14.13
CA SER A 17 -5.26 1.17 14.89
C SER A 17 -5.01 1.58 16.35
N GLU A 18 -4.76 0.59 17.22
CA GLU A 18 -4.43 0.89 18.61
C GLU A 18 -3.10 1.67 18.70
N PRO A 19 -2.93 2.59 19.68
CA PRO A 19 -1.78 3.51 19.70
C PRO A 19 -0.40 2.84 19.64
N HIS A 20 -0.26 1.67 20.27
CA HIS A 20 0.99 0.91 20.26
C HIS A 20 1.28 0.21 18.93
N ILE A 21 0.25 -0.08 18.14
CA ILE A 21 0.36 -0.61 16.78
C ILE A 21 0.59 0.54 15.79
N GLU A 22 -0.06 1.69 16.00
CA GLU A 22 0.03 2.85 15.10
C GLU A 22 1.49 3.31 14.92
N ALA A 23 2.27 3.40 16.00
CA ALA A 23 3.68 3.78 15.92
C ALA A 23 4.50 2.85 15.02
N ILE A 24 4.25 1.55 15.13
CA ILE A 24 4.95 0.52 14.36
C ILE A 24 4.54 0.57 12.89
N LEU A 25 3.24 0.70 12.64
CA LEU A 25 2.72 0.86 11.28
C LEU A 25 3.23 2.16 10.65
N ARG A 26 3.36 3.24 11.42
CA ARG A 26 3.91 4.51 10.94
C ARG A 26 5.33 4.35 10.43
N GLU A 27 6.18 3.64 11.17
CA GLU A 27 7.57 3.37 10.78
C GLU A 27 7.67 2.43 9.59
N GLN A 28 6.80 1.42 9.49
CA GLN A 28 6.92 0.38 8.47
C GLN A 28 6.11 0.62 7.19
N LEU A 29 5.04 1.41 7.26
CA LEU A 29 4.14 1.64 6.13
C LEU A 29 4.32 3.00 5.47
N ILE A 30 4.51 4.09 6.22
CA ILE A 30 4.61 5.42 5.61
C ILE A 30 5.83 5.47 4.67
N GLY A 31 5.60 5.95 3.45
CA GLY A 31 6.62 6.03 2.41
C GLY A 31 6.75 4.76 1.56
N LYS A 32 6.06 3.66 1.90
CA LYS A 32 6.06 2.46 1.05
C LYS A 32 5.22 2.67 -0.20
N PHE A 33 5.77 2.20 -1.31
CA PHE A 33 5.08 2.17 -2.59
C PHE A 33 4.36 0.84 -2.78
N VAL A 34 3.13 0.92 -3.27
CA VAL A 34 2.26 -0.22 -3.51
C VAL A 34 1.61 -0.06 -4.88
N ARG A 35 1.45 -1.17 -5.60
CA ARG A 35 0.68 -1.20 -6.85
C ARG A 35 -0.74 -1.65 -6.56
N VAL A 36 -1.71 -0.82 -6.89
CA VAL A 36 -3.14 -1.14 -6.66
C VAL A 36 -3.68 -1.96 -7.83
N VAL A 37 -4.51 -2.96 -7.56
CA VAL A 37 -5.02 -3.89 -8.59
C VAL A 37 -6.53 -3.97 -8.67
N ARG A 38 -7.24 -3.98 -7.55
CA ARG A 38 -8.70 -4.10 -7.55
C ARG A 38 -9.30 -3.34 -6.37
N LEU A 39 -10.40 -2.64 -6.60
CA LEU A 39 -11.20 -2.05 -5.54
C LEU A 39 -12.03 -3.16 -4.87
N THR A 40 -11.86 -3.32 -3.56
CA THR A 40 -12.83 -4.03 -2.71
C THR A 40 -13.80 -2.98 -2.18
N VAL A 41 -15.05 -3.05 -2.64
CA VAL A 41 -16.12 -2.24 -2.08
C VAL A 41 -16.48 -2.87 -0.74
N GLY A 42 -16.27 -2.13 0.34
CA GLY A 42 -16.74 -2.54 1.65
C GLY A 42 -18.27 -2.61 1.67
N SER A 43 -18.85 -3.62 2.30
CA SER A 43 -20.31 -3.68 2.54
C SER A 43 -20.77 -2.42 3.31
N GLU A 44 -21.99 -1.94 3.01
CA GLU A 44 -22.59 -0.68 3.47
C GLU A 44 -21.95 -0.07 4.74
N GLY A 45 -21.17 1.00 4.54
CA GLY A 45 -20.50 1.74 5.61
C GLY A 45 -18.98 1.52 5.71
N ALA A 46 -18.42 0.55 4.98
CA ALA A 46 -16.97 0.34 4.94
C ALA A 46 -16.28 1.24 3.89
N LEU A 47 -15.11 1.77 4.26
CA LEU A 47 -14.29 2.68 3.45
C LEU A 47 -13.84 1.99 2.15
N ASP A 48 -13.74 2.77 1.06
CA ASP A 48 -13.19 2.30 -0.21
C ASP A 48 -11.76 1.77 -0.01
N ALA A 49 -11.54 0.47 -0.27
CA ALA A 49 -10.25 -0.17 -0.06
C ALA A 49 -9.70 -0.79 -1.35
N TRP A 50 -8.39 -0.66 -1.56
CA TRP A 50 -7.66 -1.22 -2.69
C TRP A 50 -6.95 -2.50 -2.28
N LYS A 51 -7.05 -3.53 -3.12
CA LYS A 51 -6.14 -4.68 -3.10
C LYS A 51 -4.78 -4.28 -3.68
N ILE A 52 -3.73 -4.74 -3.02
CA ILE A 52 -2.33 -4.53 -3.44
C ILE A 52 -1.83 -5.76 -4.20
N LEU A 53 -1.03 -5.56 -5.26
CA LEU A 53 -0.45 -6.65 -6.05
C LEU A 53 0.58 -7.47 -5.24
N GLU A 54 1.49 -6.77 -4.56
CA GLU A 54 2.55 -7.32 -3.73
C GLU A 54 2.27 -7.00 -2.26
N PRO A 55 1.89 -8.00 -1.44
CA PRO A 55 1.50 -7.75 -0.07
C PRO A 55 2.62 -7.09 0.72
N VAL A 56 2.27 -6.08 1.52
CA VAL A 56 3.25 -5.40 2.35
C VAL A 56 3.44 -6.19 3.63
N ARG A 57 4.66 -6.70 3.84
CA ARG A 57 5.02 -7.38 5.08
C ARG A 57 5.21 -6.39 6.23
N ILE A 58 4.52 -6.64 7.33
CA ILE A 58 4.52 -5.86 8.57
C ILE A 58 4.93 -6.78 9.72
N THR A 59 5.83 -6.30 10.58
CA THR A 59 6.23 -6.99 11.80
C THR A 59 5.61 -6.29 13.01
N LEU A 60 4.78 -6.99 13.78
CA LEU A 60 4.16 -6.52 15.01
C LEU A 60 4.70 -7.30 16.21
N PRO A 61 4.72 -6.74 17.43
CA PRO A 61 4.95 -7.51 18.64
C PRO A 61 3.80 -8.50 18.85
N ALA A 62 4.13 -9.70 19.33
CA ALA A 62 3.17 -10.76 19.61
C ALA A 62 2.38 -10.47 20.90
N GLY A 63 1.54 -9.43 20.92
CA GLY A 63 0.60 -9.11 21.99
C GLY A 63 1.18 -9.25 23.40
N ARG A 64 0.55 -10.09 24.25
CA ARG A 64 0.97 -10.36 25.64
C ARG A 64 2.12 -11.38 25.79
N GLY A 65 2.64 -11.92 24.69
CA GLY A 65 3.74 -12.88 24.70
C GLY A 65 5.10 -12.25 24.38
N THR A 66 6.16 -13.01 24.57
CA THR A 66 7.48 -12.69 24.01
C THR A 66 7.52 -13.19 22.57
N GLY A 67 7.54 -12.30 21.58
CA GLY A 67 7.69 -12.68 20.18
C GLY A 67 7.33 -11.57 19.19
N THR A 68 7.53 -11.86 17.90
CA THR A 68 7.08 -11.03 16.78
C THR A 68 6.09 -11.80 15.92
N MET A 69 5.06 -11.11 15.44
CA MET A 69 4.09 -11.57 14.47
C MET A 69 4.38 -10.90 13.13
N ILE A 70 4.40 -11.69 12.06
CA ILE A 70 4.56 -11.18 10.70
C ILE A 70 3.21 -11.29 9.99
N ILE A 71 2.74 -10.17 9.44
CA ILE A 71 1.46 -10.08 8.72
C ILE A 71 1.73 -9.53 7.32
N ASP A 72 1.13 -10.16 6.33
CA ASP A 72 1.12 -9.65 4.96
C ASP A 72 -0.17 -8.84 4.74
N LEU A 73 -0.02 -7.55 4.43
CA LEU A 73 -1.14 -6.65 4.16
C LEU A 73 -1.53 -6.72 2.68
N PHE A 74 -2.71 -7.27 2.41
CA PHE A 74 -3.24 -7.46 1.04
C PHE A 74 -4.17 -6.33 0.58
N GLY A 75 -4.66 -5.52 1.50
CA GLY A 75 -5.64 -4.49 1.26
C GLY A 75 -5.37 -3.25 2.08
N ILE A 76 -5.69 -2.10 1.51
CA ILE A 76 -5.41 -0.80 2.12
C ILE A 76 -6.49 0.21 1.73
N GLU A 77 -6.89 1.06 2.66
CA GLU A 77 -7.89 2.09 2.37
C GLU A 77 -7.35 3.13 1.37
N ASP A 78 -8.22 3.61 0.49
CA ASP A 78 -7.90 4.68 -0.44
C ASP A 78 -7.54 5.99 0.29
N SER A 79 -8.08 6.18 1.50
CA SER A 79 -7.84 7.33 2.36
C SER A 79 -6.38 7.47 2.83
N VAL A 80 -5.63 6.36 2.86
CA VAL A 80 -4.24 6.32 3.33
C VAL A 80 -3.22 6.31 2.19
N LEU A 81 -3.69 6.27 0.94
CA LEU A 81 -2.87 6.23 -0.26
C LEU A 81 -2.82 7.60 -0.95
N GLN A 82 -1.65 7.90 -1.51
CA GLN A 82 -1.43 9.00 -2.44
C GLN A 82 -0.92 8.42 -3.77
N PRO A 83 -1.66 8.54 -4.89
CA PRO A 83 -1.14 8.12 -6.19
C PRO A 83 0.10 8.94 -6.56
N VAL A 84 1.13 8.26 -7.06
CA VAL A 84 2.31 8.90 -7.62
C VAL A 84 1.93 9.46 -8.99
N ARG A 85 1.92 10.79 -9.12
CA ARG A 85 1.62 11.47 -10.39
C ARG A 85 2.92 11.98 -11.00
N GLY A 86 3.11 11.78 -12.31
CA GLY A 86 4.18 12.44 -13.06
C GLY A 86 5.52 11.69 -13.17
N VAL A 87 5.57 10.39 -12.96
CA VAL A 87 6.69 9.60 -13.51
C VAL A 87 6.29 9.22 -14.93
N PRO A 88 6.85 9.85 -15.98
CA PRO A 88 6.74 9.29 -17.32
C PRO A 88 7.33 7.88 -17.23
N VAL A 89 6.50 6.88 -17.47
CA VAL A 89 7.02 5.58 -17.89
C VAL A 89 7.71 5.91 -19.20
N HIS A 90 9.04 5.96 -19.21
CA HIS A 90 9.75 5.91 -20.47
C HIS A 90 9.36 4.56 -21.06
N ASP A 91 8.44 4.58 -22.03
CA ASP A 91 8.33 3.47 -22.97
C ASP A 91 9.76 3.20 -23.43
N GLU A 92 10.24 1.98 -23.17
CA GLU A 92 11.57 1.56 -23.59
C GLU A 92 11.69 1.90 -25.07
N GLN A 93 12.46 2.95 -25.36
CA GLN A 93 12.79 3.34 -26.72
C GLN A 93 13.63 2.18 -27.23
N LEU A 94 13.02 1.31 -28.05
CA LEU A 94 13.73 0.29 -28.78
C LEU A 94 14.83 1.01 -29.56
N ASP A 95 16.08 0.84 -29.13
CA ASP A 95 17.24 1.27 -29.90
C ASP A 95 17.17 0.55 -31.25
N GLU A 96 16.72 1.25 -32.29
CA GLU A 96 16.99 0.84 -33.66
C GLU A 96 18.50 0.90 -33.84
N VAL A 97 19.14 -0.27 -33.76
CA VAL A 97 20.54 -0.46 -34.13
C VAL A 97 20.64 -0.31 -35.65
N PRO A 98 21.30 0.73 -36.20
CA PRO A 98 21.51 0.80 -37.63
C PRO A 98 22.58 -0.21 -38.04
N ALA A 99 22.27 -1.04 -39.03
CA ALA A 99 23.22 -1.85 -39.79
C ALA A 99 23.36 -1.30 -41.21
#